data_AF-A0A1X2LZ33-F1
#
_entry.id   AF-A0A1X2LZ33-F1
#
_cell.length_a   1.000
_cell.length_b   1.000
_cell.length_c   1.000
_cell.angle_alpha   90.00
_cell.angle_beta   90.00
_cell.angle_gamma   90.00
#
_symmetry.space_group_name_H-M   'P 1'
#
loop_
_entity.id
_entity.type
_entity.pdbx_description
1 polymer ?
#
loop_
_entity_poly.entity_id
_entity_poly.type
_entity_poly.pdbx_seq_one_letter_code
_entity_poly.pdbx_strand_id
1 'polypeptide(L)'
;MSAGPNTAARAIELANDSTYGLSGGVWTTDKAKGMSLARQLNSGSVNVNNVVMNVLQFPVPMSGWSESGVGARSGGASGIRNCCKTKSVVADRLAPKKELFWYP
;
A
#
# COMPACT_ATOMS: atom_id res chain seq x y z
N MET A 1 14.29 -20.64 19.15
CA MET A 1 15.42 -20.46 18.20
C MET A 1 15.57 -18.98 17.95
N SER A 2 16.51 -18.31 18.62
CA SER A 2 16.78 -16.90 18.38
C SER A 2 17.44 -16.74 17.01
N ALA A 3 16.89 -15.84 16.19
CA ALA A 3 17.40 -15.59 14.86
C ALA A 3 18.77 -14.91 14.96
N GLY A 4 19.81 -15.52 14.39
CA GLY A 4 21.14 -14.93 14.32
C GLY A 4 21.17 -13.63 13.49
N PRO A 5 22.26 -12.84 13.56
CA PRO A 5 22.35 -11.52 12.93
C PRO A 5 22.18 -11.53 11.40
N ASN A 6 22.44 -12.66 10.75
CA ASN A 6 22.41 -12.83 9.28
C ASN A 6 21.15 -13.57 8.79
N THR A 7 20.03 -13.41 9.47
CA THR A 7 18.76 -14.04 9.07
C THR A 7 17.89 -13.08 8.29
N ALA A 8 17.07 -13.62 7.37
CA ALA A 8 16.12 -12.82 6.62
C ALA A 8 15.11 -12.10 7.53
N ALA A 9 14.69 -12.74 8.63
CA ALA A 9 13.83 -12.15 9.63
C ALA A 9 14.47 -10.90 10.28
N ARG A 10 15.74 -11.00 10.69
CA ARG A 10 16.46 -9.85 11.26
C ARG A 10 16.63 -8.72 10.25
N ALA A 11 16.89 -9.04 8.98
CA ALA A 11 16.98 -8.04 7.92
C ALA A 11 15.64 -7.32 7.68
N ILE A 12 14.51 -8.02 7.76
CA ILE A 12 13.17 -7.42 7.67
C ILE A 12 12.92 -6.48 8.86
N GLU A 13 13.22 -6.92 10.09
CA GLU A 13 13.08 -6.08 11.27
C GLU A 13 13.85 -4.77 11.12
N LEU A 14 15.12 -4.85 10.71
CA LEU A 14 15.97 -3.68 10.49
C LEU A 14 15.46 -2.78 9.36
N ALA A 15 14.96 -3.36 8.27
CA ALA A 15 14.40 -2.59 7.16
C ALA A 15 13.10 -1.88 7.55
N ASN A 16 12.32 -2.48 8.44
CA ASN A 16 11.06 -1.94 8.95
C ASN A 16 11.25 -0.94 10.10
N ASP A 17 12.41 -0.93 10.76
CA ASP A 17 12.83 0.05 11.76
C ASP A 17 13.30 1.36 11.10
N SER A 18 12.49 1.86 10.17
CA SER A 18 12.70 3.13 9.50
C SER A 18 11.48 4.02 9.70
N THR A 19 11.70 5.31 9.95
CA THR A 19 10.65 6.33 9.98
C THR A 19 10.01 6.52 8.59
N TYR A 20 10.72 6.09 7.53
CA TYR A 20 10.28 6.20 6.13
C TYR A 20 9.86 4.83 5.57
N GLY A 21 9.03 4.86 4.52
CA GLY A 21 8.47 3.66 3.89
C GLY A 21 8.00 3.92 2.46
N LEU A 22 8.82 4.58 1.62
CA LEU A 22 8.44 4.89 0.25
C LEU A 22 8.66 3.71 -0.71
N SER A 23 9.90 3.20 -0.75
CA SER A 23 10.30 2.10 -1.63
C SER A 23 11.29 1.18 -0.92
N GLY A 24 11.25 -0.11 -1.25
CA GLY A 24 12.18 -1.14 -0.79
C GLY A 24 12.61 -2.08 -1.90
N GLY A 25 13.58 -2.94 -1.60
CA GLY A 25 14.11 -3.92 -2.53
C GLY A 25 14.47 -5.23 -1.85
N VAL A 26 14.18 -6.36 -2.51
CA VAL A 26 14.60 -7.70 -2.09
C VAL A 26 15.42 -8.34 -3.20
N TRP A 27 16.60 -8.84 -2.85
CA TRP A 27 17.50 -9.54 -3.78
C TRP A 27 17.63 -11.01 -3.39
N THR A 28 17.31 -11.90 -4.32
CA THR A 28 17.40 -13.35 -4.10
C THR A 28 17.34 -14.12 -5.42
N THR A 29 17.93 -15.30 -5.45
CA THR A 29 17.82 -16.25 -6.56
C THR A 29 16.47 -16.97 -6.59
N ASP A 30 15.77 -17.05 -5.45
CA ASP A 30 14.44 -17.65 -5.34
C ASP A 30 13.35 -16.56 -5.39
N LYS A 31 12.70 -16.44 -6.54
CA LYS A 31 11.65 -15.44 -6.75
C LYS A 31 10.47 -15.61 -5.78
N ALA A 32 10.06 -16.83 -5.44
CA ALA A 32 8.93 -17.06 -4.54
C ALA A 32 9.26 -16.58 -3.12
N LYS A 33 10.47 -16.90 -2.65
CA LYS A 33 11.01 -16.36 -1.40
C LYS A 33 11.10 -14.83 -1.44
N GLY A 34 11.59 -14.26 -2.54
CA GLY A 34 11.68 -12.82 -2.72
C GLY A 34 10.33 -12.12 -2.59
N MET A 35 9.30 -12.67 -3.23
CA MET A 35 7.93 -12.18 -3.10
C MET A 35 7.37 -12.35 -1.68
N SER A 36 7.71 -13.42 -0.98
CA SER A 36 7.29 -13.64 0.42
C SER A 36 7.94 -12.63 1.38
N LEU A 37 9.21 -12.30 1.16
CA LEU A 37 9.94 -11.31 1.96
C LEU A 37 9.45 -9.89 1.65
N ALA A 38 9.23 -9.57 0.37
CA ALA A 38 8.74 -8.26 -0.06
C ALA A 38 7.42 -7.87 0.60
N ARG A 39 6.50 -8.83 0.82
CA ARG A 39 5.22 -8.58 1.52
C ARG A 39 5.36 -8.25 3.00
N GLN A 40 6.51 -8.54 3.61
CA GLN A 40 6.78 -8.27 5.02
C GLN A 40 7.45 -6.90 5.22
N LEU A 41 7.87 -6.23 4.14
CA LEU A 41 8.50 -4.92 4.24
C LEU A 41 7.47 -3.81 4.38
N ASN A 42 7.81 -2.85 5.23
CA ASN A 42 6.95 -1.76 5.59
C ASN A 42 7.07 -0.58 4.62
N SER A 43 6.71 -0.81 3.35
CA SER A 43 6.96 0.13 2.27
C SER A 43 5.82 0.18 1.26
N GLY A 44 5.57 1.36 0.68
CA GLY A 44 4.53 1.55 -0.33
C GLY A 44 4.83 0.93 -1.69
N SER A 45 6.08 0.53 -1.95
CA SER A 45 6.47 -0.27 -3.11
C SER A 45 7.70 -1.11 -2.79
N VAL A 46 7.74 -2.35 -3.28
CA VAL A 46 8.94 -3.20 -3.12
C VAL A 46 9.29 -3.84 -4.45
N ASN A 47 10.54 -3.67 -4.85
CA ASN A 47 11.08 -4.29 -6.05
C ASN A 47 11.75 -5.62 -5.70
N VAL A 48 11.48 -6.69 -6.46
CA VAL A 48 12.22 -7.95 -6.35
C VAL A 48 13.22 -8.03 -7.48
N ASN A 49 14.51 -8.16 -7.14
CA ASN A 49 15.64 -8.16 -8.08
C ASN A 49 15.67 -6.94 -9.01
N ASN A 50 15.25 -5.78 -8.49
CA ASN A 50 15.28 -4.51 -9.19
C ASN A 50 15.29 -3.35 -8.18
N VAL A 51 15.47 -2.12 -8.65
CA VAL A 51 15.50 -0.90 -7.84
C VAL A 51 14.56 0.20 -8.34
N VAL A 52 14.08 0.13 -9.59
CA VAL A 52 13.35 1.26 -10.23
C VAL A 52 12.06 0.86 -10.95
N MET A 53 11.78 -0.43 -11.11
CA MET A 53 10.62 -0.88 -11.89
C MET A 53 9.29 -0.36 -11.36
N ASN A 54 9.13 -0.22 -10.04
CA ASN A 54 7.92 0.37 -9.46
C ASN A 54 7.69 1.83 -9.90
N VAL A 55 8.76 2.58 -10.18
CA VAL A 55 8.67 3.99 -10.62
C VAL A 55 8.34 4.10 -12.11
N LEU A 56 8.84 3.17 -12.92
CA LEU A 56 8.64 3.16 -14.37
C LEU A 56 7.29 2.54 -14.78
N GLN A 57 6.62 1.81 -13.89
CA GLN A 57 5.26 1.33 -14.12
C GLN A 57 4.20 2.36 -13.72
N PHE A 58 3.85 3.23 -14.67
CA PHE A 58 2.83 4.28 -14.50
C PHE A 58 1.45 3.83 -13.98
N PRO A 59 0.95 2.61 -14.28
CA PRO A 59 -0.30 2.10 -13.71
C PRO A 59 -0.17 1.67 -12.24
N VAL A 60 1.04 1.40 -11.75
CA VAL A 60 1.28 0.93 -10.37
C VAL A 60 1.26 2.12 -9.42
N PRO A 61 0.51 2.05 -8.30
CA PRO A 61 0.45 3.14 -7.35
C PRO A 61 1.79 3.38 -6.64
N MET A 62 2.30 4.62 -6.73
CA MET A 62 3.35 5.10 -5.85
C MET A 62 2.71 5.54 -4.53
N SER A 63 2.54 4.56 -3.63
CA SER A 63 2.11 4.79 -2.25
C SER A 63 3.31 4.97 -1.32
N GLY A 64 3.08 5.54 -0.14
CA GLY A 64 4.07 5.63 0.94
C GLY A 64 3.50 5.05 2.23
N TRP A 65 4.40 4.70 3.15
CA TRP A 65 4.12 4.35 4.55
C TRP A 65 4.83 5.29 5.52
N SER A 66 4.32 5.38 6.74
CA SER A 66 4.87 6.21 7.81
C SER A 66 5.04 7.67 7.36
N GLU A 67 6.20 8.29 7.58
CA GLU A 67 6.45 9.67 7.15
C GLU A 67 6.60 9.83 5.62
N SER A 68 6.63 8.73 4.85
CA SER A 68 6.54 8.82 3.38
C SER A 68 5.13 9.16 2.88
N GLY A 69 4.16 9.28 3.77
CA GLY A 69 2.82 9.81 3.49
C GLY A 69 1.75 8.74 3.33
N VAL A 70 0.55 9.17 2.98
CA VAL A 70 -0.63 8.33 2.78
C VAL A 70 -1.23 8.55 1.39
N GLY A 71 -1.96 7.54 0.89
CA GLY A 71 -2.54 7.57 -0.44
C GLY A 71 -1.53 7.24 -1.54
N ALA A 72 -1.81 7.66 -2.78
CA ALA A 72 -0.96 7.42 -3.93
C ALA A 72 -0.75 8.71 -4.74
N ARG A 73 0.51 9.03 -5.07
CA ARG A 73 0.85 10.18 -5.91
C ARG A 73 0.54 9.93 -7.39
N SER A 74 0.74 8.70 -7.84
CA SER A 74 0.57 8.23 -9.22
C SER A 74 0.02 6.80 -9.20
N GLY A 75 -0.10 6.13 -10.35
CA GLY A 75 -0.64 4.77 -10.45
C GLY A 75 -1.98 4.69 -11.15
N GLY A 76 -2.03 5.17 -12.39
CA GLY A 76 -3.24 5.20 -13.19
C GLY A 76 -4.43 5.81 -12.45
N ALA A 77 -5.48 5.01 -12.26
CA ALA A 77 -6.71 5.47 -11.64
C ALA A 77 -6.53 5.93 -10.17
N SER A 78 -5.58 5.35 -9.41
CA SER A 78 -5.33 5.77 -8.02
C SER A 78 -4.78 7.19 -7.95
N GLY A 79 -3.88 7.56 -8.86
CA GLY A 79 -3.35 8.92 -8.95
C GLY A 79 -4.42 9.95 -9.31
N ILE A 80 -5.28 9.63 -10.29
CA ILE A 80 -6.36 10.54 -10.71
C ILE A 80 -7.41 10.71 -9.60
N ARG A 81 -7.80 9.62 -8.93
CA ARG A 81 -8.80 9.67 -7.85
C ARG A 81 -8.35 10.53 -6.67
N ASN A 82 -7.05 10.68 -6.45
CA ASN A 82 -6.52 11.57 -5.40
C ASN A 82 -6.84 13.06 -5.67
N CYS A 83 -7.11 13.42 -6.93
CA CYS A 83 -7.56 14.75 -7.33
C CYS A 83 -9.10 14.89 -7.34
N CYS A 84 -9.85 13.84 -6.97
CA CYS A 84 -11.30 13.82 -6.98
C CYS A 84 -11.88 13.85 -5.56
N LYS A 85 -13.11 14.37 -5.40
CA LYS A 85 -13.90 14.20 -4.17
C LYS A 85 -14.96 13.12 -4.37
N THR A 86 -14.94 12.08 -3.54
CA THR A 86 -15.98 11.05 -3.54
C THR A 86 -17.30 11.64 -3.05
N LYS A 87 -18.38 11.47 -3.83
CA LYS A 87 -19.75 11.87 -3.47
C LYS A 87 -20.65 10.64 -3.52
N SER A 88 -21.38 10.40 -2.43
CA SER A 88 -22.48 9.42 -2.40
C SER A 88 -23.80 10.14 -2.66
N VAL A 89 -24.64 9.56 -3.51
CA VAL A 89 -26.03 9.99 -3.73
C VAL A 89 -26.90 8.76 -3.58
N VAL A 90 -27.79 8.79 -2.61
CA VAL A 90 -28.72 7.70 -2.33
C VAL A 90 -30.13 8.23 -2.54
N ALA A 91 -30.98 7.40 -3.14
CA ALA A 91 -32.38 7.66 -3.31
C ALA A 91 -33.16 6.44 -2.85
N ASP A 92 -34.26 6.68 -2.13
CA ASP A 92 -35.09 5.60 -1.63
C ASP A 92 -35.75 4.89 -2.81
N ARG A 93 -35.65 3.55 -2.80
CA ARG A 93 -36.35 2.72 -3.80
C ARG A 93 -37.87 2.80 -3.61
N LEU A 94 -38.31 2.99 -2.37
CA LEU A 94 -39.70 3.13 -1.94
C LEU A 94 -39.79 4.40 -1.09
N ALA A 95 -40.79 5.24 -1.32
CA ALA A 95 -40.97 6.51 -0.59
C ALA A 95 -42.19 6.42 0.33
N PRO A 96 -42.10 5.74 1.49
CA PRO A 96 -43.19 5.73 2.45
C PRO A 96 -43.44 7.15 2.99
N LYS A 97 -44.69 7.44 3.37
CA LYS A 97 -45.07 8.76 3.89
C LYS A 97 -44.41 9.09 5.25
N LYS A 98 -43.88 8.08 5.93
CA LYS A 98 -43.17 8.19 7.21
C LYS A 98 -42.05 7.15 7.22
N GLU A 99 -40.85 7.60 7.55
CA GLU A 99 -39.72 6.71 7.87
C GLU A 99 -39.71 6.38 9.36
N LEU A 100 -39.29 5.17 9.70
CA LEU A 100 -39.23 4.70 11.09
C LEU A 100 -38.35 5.59 11.98
N PHE A 101 -37.30 6.18 11.40
CA PHE A 101 -36.31 6.98 12.12
C PHE A 101 -36.56 8.48 12.04
N TRP A 102 -37.63 8.94 11.38
CA TRP A 102 -37.98 10.35 11.37
C TRP A 102 -38.77 10.74 12.61
N TYR A 103 -38.62 11.99 13.06
CA TYR A 103 -39.47 12.54 14.10
C TYR A 103 -40.95 12.50 13.67
N PRO A 104 -41.90 12.36 14.63
CA PRO A 104 -43.32 12.11 14.36
C PRO A 104 -44.02 13.14 13.46
#